data_AF-A0AAN7TQK6-F1
#
_entry.id   AF-A0AAN7TQK6-F1
#
_cell.length_a   1.000
_cell.length_b   1.000
_cell.length_c   1.000
_cell.angle_alpha   90.00
_cell.angle_beta   90.00
_cell.angle_gamma   90.00
#
_symmetry.space_group_name_H-M   'P 1'
#
loop_
_entity.id
_entity.type
_entity.pdbx_description
1 polymer ?
#
loop_
_entity_poly.entity_id
_entity_poly.type
_entity_poly.pdbx_seq_one_letter_code
_entity_poly.pdbx_strand_id
1 'polypeptide(L)'
;MNYLFNVFEENKPTKKAPIITEECYKNGYHPSKWELAQVILNGIWKPYKFKSFMQYKSRERLNLEADTQCPDAILLDEQTNQEVSLYDLFNKKSSNNSVQDRPIEWVDIYIVYLKEIHPSDEWYIGGDEISLCYRQPKTMEERRAIVKDLKEYAPFCTIPFLIDKMDNNFNKVYDAVPERLYVLEDKKFKYIGGPGPFGFVPEELRQFLTKRYKPHLLDIKSQLSIPPSQ
;
A
#
# COMPACT_ATOMS: atom_id res chain seq x y z
N MET A 1 -17.80 0.60 17.63
CA MET A 1 -16.45 0.47 18.22
C MET A 1 -15.57 1.47 17.51
N ASN A 2 -15.14 2.52 18.22
CA ASN A 2 -14.51 3.72 17.66
C ASN A 2 -13.02 3.46 17.36
N TYR A 3 -12.56 3.81 16.16
CA TYR A 3 -11.15 4.01 15.88
C TYR A 3 -10.92 5.51 15.63
N LEU A 4 -10.49 6.19 16.69
CA LEU A 4 -10.08 7.60 16.70
C LEU A 4 -8.59 7.67 16.31
N PHE A 5 -8.30 8.24 15.14
CA PHE A 5 -7.08 9.05 14.98
C PHE A 5 -7.48 10.47 15.38
N ASN A 6 -7.29 10.82 16.65
CA ASN A 6 -7.40 12.20 17.10
C ASN A 6 -5.99 12.75 17.24
N VAL A 7 -5.57 13.55 16.28
CA VAL A 7 -4.51 14.54 16.46
C VAL A 7 -5.23 15.89 16.41
N PHE A 8 -5.55 16.43 17.57
CA PHE A 8 -5.96 17.83 17.70
C PHE A 8 -4.71 18.68 17.92
N GLU A 9 -4.38 19.56 16.98
CA GLU A 9 -4.01 20.93 17.29
C GLU A 9 -4.67 21.85 16.27
N GLU A 10 -5.44 22.81 16.77
CA GLU A 10 -6.25 23.75 16.01
C GLU A 10 -5.42 24.93 15.47
N ASN A 11 -5.93 25.47 14.35
CA ASN A 11 -5.75 26.83 13.80
C ASN A 11 -4.63 27.07 12.78
N LYS A 12 -4.99 26.95 11.48
CA LYS A 12 -4.77 27.97 10.43
C LYS A 12 -5.53 27.63 9.12
N PRO A 13 -5.81 28.63 8.24
CA PRO A 13 -7.06 28.74 7.49
C PRO A 13 -7.19 27.77 6.30
N THR A 14 -8.39 27.26 6.15
CA THR A 14 -8.80 26.25 5.17
C THR A 14 -9.11 26.89 3.80
N LYS A 15 -8.44 26.40 2.74
CA LYS A 15 -9.15 26.28 1.46
C LYS A 15 -10.18 25.16 1.67
N LYS A 16 -11.47 25.46 1.51
CA LYS A 16 -12.53 24.47 1.73
C LYS A 16 -12.28 23.25 0.83
N ALA A 17 -11.95 22.13 1.47
CA ALA A 17 -12.00 20.82 0.86
C ALA A 17 -13.43 20.55 0.36
N PRO A 18 -13.60 19.79 -0.73
CA PRO A 18 -14.92 19.32 -1.14
C PRO A 18 -15.56 18.58 0.02
N ILE A 19 -16.86 18.83 0.23
CA ILE A 19 -17.63 18.18 1.29
C ILE A 19 -17.68 16.70 0.92
N ILE A 20 -16.94 15.89 1.66
CA ILE A 20 -16.96 14.43 1.55
C ILE A 20 -18.35 13.99 2.03
N THR A 21 -19.26 13.76 1.09
CA THR A 21 -20.56 13.14 1.37
C THR A 21 -20.34 11.64 1.51
N GLU A 22 -20.23 11.23 2.77
CA GLU A 22 -20.40 9.91 3.38
C GLU A 22 -19.65 8.67 2.82
N GLU A 23 -18.90 8.06 3.75
CA GLU A 23 -18.45 6.66 3.85
C GLU A 23 -17.38 6.09 2.91
N CYS A 24 -16.94 6.76 1.84
CA CYS A 24 -16.03 6.11 0.88
C CYS A 24 -14.63 5.71 1.41
N TYR A 25 -14.13 6.34 2.49
CA TYR A 25 -12.74 6.12 2.95
C TYR A 25 -12.56 5.67 4.39
N LYS A 26 -13.63 5.44 5.17
CA LYS A 26 -13.47 5.08 6.59
C LYS A 26 -12.97 3.66 6.85
N ASN A 27 -12.99 2.75 5.86
CA ASN A 27 -12.67 1.33 6.07
C ASN A 27 -11.85 0.65 4.95
N GLY A 28 -11.33 1.36 3.95
CA GLY A 28 -10.79 0.72 2.75
C GLY A 28 -11.91 0.01 1.98
N TYR A 29 -12.53 0.71 1.04
CA TYR A 29 -13.66 0.20 0.27
C TYR A 29 -13.28 -1.12 -0.43
N HIS A 30 -13.87 -2.23 0.05
CA HIS A 30 -13.88 -3.51 -0.65
C HIS A 30 -15.18 -3.59 -1.45
N PRO A 31 -15.19 -3.28 -2.75
CA PRO A 31 -16.40 -3.43 -3.56
C PRO A 31 -16.91 -4.86 -3.44
N SER A 32 -18.22 -5.01 -3.28
CA SER A 32 -18.83 -6.33 -3.32
C SER A 32 -18.51 -7.02 -4.65
N LYS A 33 -18.50 -8.36 -4.68
CA LYS A 33 -18.33 -9.13 -5.92
C LYS A 33 -19.31 -8.70 -7.02
N TRP A 34 -20.48 -8.17 -6.63
CA TRP A 34 -21.52 -7.68 -7.53
C TRP A 34 -21.22 -6.30 -8.12
N GLU A 35 -20.76 -5.35 -7.32
CA GLU A 35 -20.30 -4.03 -7.83
C GLU A 35 -19.11 -4.22 -8.78
N LEU A 36 -18.18 -5.13 -8.44
CA LEU A 36 -17.07 -5.47 -9.33
C LEU A 36 -17.56 -6.16 -10.62
N ALA A 37 -18.51 -7.08 -10.52
CA ALA A 37 -19.12 -7.74 -11.69
C ALA A 37 -19.83 -6.73 -12.59
N GLN A 38 -20.50 -5.71 -12.04
CA GLN A 38 -21.13 -4.65 -12.82
C GLN A 38 -20.10 -3.78 -13.54
N VAL A 39 -19.01 -3.41 -12.88
CA VAL A 39 -17.88 -2.69 -13.51
C VAL A 39 -17.28 -3.52 -14.66
N ILE A 40 -17.13 -4.84 -14.45
CA ILE A 40 -16.62 -5.76 -15.47
C ILE A 40 -17.63 -5.90 -16.63
N LEU A 41 -18.91 -6.15 -16.35
CA LEU A 41 -19.96 -6.36 -17.35
C LEU A 41 -20.21 -5.11 -18.21
N ASN A 42 -20.22 -3.93 -17.60
CA ASN A 42 -20.35 -2.64 -18.31
C ASN A 42 -19.08 -2.28 -19.12
N GLY A 43 -17.98 -3.01 -18.92
CA GLY A 43 -16.68 -2.80 -19.57
C GLY A 43 -16.40 -3.68 -20.79
N ILE A 44 -17.14 -4.74 -21.05
CA ILE A 44 -16.67 -5.78 -22.00
C ILE A 44 -16.65 -5.32 -23.47
N TRP A 45 -17.39 -4.28 -23.85
CA TRP A 45 -17.65 -3.96 -25.27
C TRP A 45 -16.71 -2.93 -25.94
N LYS A 46 -15.68 -2.40 -25.26
CA LYS A 46 -14.72 -1.48 -25.91
C LYS A 46 -13.41 -2.19 -26.27
N PRO A 47 -12.82 -1.99 -27.47
CA PRO A 47 -11.70 -2.80 -27.98
C PRO A 47 -10.42 -2.73 -27.14
N TYR A 48 -10.15 -1.61 -26.45
CA TYR A 48 -9.02 -1.47 -25.51
C TYR A 48 -9.22 -2.21 -24.18
N LYS A 49 -10.47 -2.56 -23.81
CA LYS A 49 -10.81 -3.16 -22.52
C LYS A 49 -10.57 -4.67 -22.45
N PHE A 50 -10.68 -5.38 -23.59
CA PHE A 50 -10.42 -6.83 -23.63
C PHE A 50 -8.92 -7.15 -23.56
N LYS A 51 -8.06 -6.39 -24.26
CA LYS A 51 -6.62 -6.64 -24.34
C LYS A 51 -5.95 -6.58 -22.98
N SER A 52 -6.22 -5.56 -22.18
CA SER A 52 -5.57 -5.38 -20.89
C SER A 52 -6.13 -6.28 -19.79
N PHE A 53 -7.43 -6.62 -19.85
CA PHE A 53 -8.00 -7.69 -19.02
C PHE A 53 -7.35 -9.04 -19.30
N MET A 54 -7.17 -9.36 -20.60
CA MET A 54 -6.44 -10.56 -21.00
C MET A 54 -4.99 -10.50 -20.53
N GLN A 55 -4.32 -9.36 -20.62
CA GLN A 55 -2.95 -9.17 -20.12
C GLN A 55 -2.83 -9.35 -18.59
N TYR A 56 -3.78 -8.82 -17.81
CA TYR A 56 -3.82 -9.04 -16.37
C TYR A 56 -4.09 -10.51 -16.03
N LYS A 57 -5.00 -11.17 -16.75
CA LYS A 57 -5.29 -12.59 -16.56
C LYS A 57 -4.16 -13.50 -17.01
N SER A 58 -3.42 -13.11 -18.05
CA SER A 58 -2.32 -13.88 -18.62
C SER A 58 -0.97 -13.59 -17.97
N ARG A 59 -0.92 -12.72 -16.95
CA ARG A 59 0.32 -12.44 -16.23
C ARG A 59 0.73 -13.68 -15.45
N GLU A 60 2.03 -13.95 -15.42
CA GLU A 60 2.59 -14.95 -14.54
C GLU A 60 2.38 -14.52 -13.08
N ARG A 61 1.90 -15.42 -12.24
CA ARG A 61 1.74 -15.19 -10.80
C ARG A 61 2.80 -15.99 -10.07
N LEU A 62 3.53 -15.33 -9.19
CA LEU A 62 4.57 -16.00 -8.42
C LEU A 62 3.95 -16.73 -7.24
N ASN A 63 4.35 -17.98 -7.05
CA ASN A 63 4.08 -18.72 -5.82
C ASN A 63 5.15 -18.35 -4.78
N LEU A 64 4.92 -17.25 -4.07
CA LEU A 64 5.79 -16.83 -2.97
C LEU A 64 5.41 -17.58 -1.69
N GLU A 65 6.40 -18.11 -0.99
CA GLU A 65 6.22 -18.91 0.22
C GLU A 65 6.88 -18.25 1.43
N ALA A 66 6.24 -18.36 2.59
CA ALA A 66 6.83 -17.88 3.84
C ALA A 66 8.11 -18.65 4.18
N ASP A 67 9.01 -17.98 4.89
CA ASP A 67 10.36 -18.41 5.28
C ASP A 67 11.34 -18.70 4.13
N THR A 68 10.96 -18.41 2.88
CA THR A 68 11.86 -18.43 1.73
C THR A 68 12.64 -17.12 1.60
N GLN A 69 13.80 -17.18 0.92
CA GLN A 69 14.62 -16.01 0.64
C GLN A 69 13.87 -15.02 -0.24
N CYS A 70 13.75 -13.76 0.19
CA CYS A 70 13.20 -12.71 -0.64
C CYS A 70 14.28 -12.17 -1.60
N PRO A 71 13.99 -12.04 -2.91
CA PRO A 71 14.96 -11.50 -3.87
C PRO A 71 15.35 -10.05 -3.55
N ASP A 72 16.56 -9.65 -3.93
CA ASP A 72 16.90 -8.22 -3.90
C ASP A 72 16.23 -7.47 -5.06
N ALA A 73 16.02 -6.17 -4.88
CA ALA A 73 15.51 -5.29 -5.91
C ALA A 73 16.09 -3.88 -5.72
N ILE A 74 16.36 -3.20 -6.84
CA ILE A 74 16.82 -1.81 -6.81
C ILE A 74 15.60 -0.90 -6.93
N LEU A 75 15.41 -0.04 -5.94
CA LEU A 75 14.32 0.93 -5.84
C LEU A 75 14.92 2.34 -5.87
N LEU A 76 14.12 3.35 -6.21
CA LEU A 76 14.49 4.75 -6.02
C LEU A 76 13.92 5.23 -4.68
N ASP A 77 14.78 5.71 -3.78
CA ASP A 77 14.36 6.37 -2.55
C ASP A 77 13.88 7.78 -2.88
N GLU A 78 12.61 8.08 -2.58
CA GLU A 78 12.01 9.37 -2.95
C GLU A 78 12.62 10.55 -2.19
N GLN A 79 13.11 10.34 -0.96
CA GLN A 79 13.66 11.42 -0.12
C GLN A 79 15.05 11.82 -0.59
N THR A 80 15.89 10.83 -0.91
CA THR A 80 17.28 11.07 -1.32
C THR A 80 17.44 11.18 -2.84
N ASN A 81 16.43 10.73 -3.60
CA ASN A 81 16.48 10.60 -5.05
C ASN A 81 17.67 9.73 -5.53
N GLN A 82 18.08 8.76 -4.72
CA GLN A 82 19.14 7.81 -5.03
C GLN A 82 18.57 6.39 -5.14
N GLU A 83 19.21 5.57 -5.98
CA GLU A 83 18.90 4.16 -6.03
C GLU A 83 19.35 3.47 -4.73
N VAL A 84 18.51 2.59 -4.21
CA VAL A 84 18.75 1.82 -3.00
C VAL A 84 18.39 0.36 -3.26
N SER A 85 19.28 -0.55 -2.84
CA SER A 85 18.96 -1.98 -2.81
C SER A 85 18.03 -2.26 -1.65
N LEU A 86 17.03 -3.12 -1.86
CA LEU A 86 16.16 -3.59 -0.79
C LEU A 86 16.96 -4.28 0.32
N TYR A 87 18.05 -4.97 -0.02
CA TYR A 87 18.97 -5.56 0.96
C TYR A 87 19.70 -4.54 1.82
N ASP A 88 20.01 -3.36 1.29
CA ASP A 88 20.64 -2.29 2.07
C ASP A 88 19.68 -1.74 3.14
N LEU A 89 18.38 -1.79 2.90
CA LEU A 89 17.36 -1.34 3.87
C LEU A 89 17.33 -2.21 5.13
N PHE A 90 17.67 -3.50 5.07
CA PHE A 90 17.79 -4.35 6.26
C PHE A 90 18.96 -3.95 7.16
N ASN A 91 20.01 -3.38 6.57
CA ASN A 91 21.23 -3.00 7.29
C ASN A 91 21.22 -1.53 7.75
N LYS A 92 20.26 -0.75 7.24
CA LYS A 92 20.07 0.65 7.61
C LYS A 92 19.70 0.68 9.09
N LYS A 93 20.69 0.95 9.95
CA LYS A 93 20.41 1.31 11.35
C LYS A 93 19.41 2.46 11.28
N SER A 94 18.30 2.34 11.98
CA SER A 94 17.28 3.37 12.17
C SER A 94 17.95 4.69 12.58
N SER A 95 18.44 5.46 11.61
CA SER A 95 19.21 6.66 11.86
C SER A 95 18.22 7.82 11.93
N ASN A 96 18.05 8.36 13.13
CA ASN A 96 17.68 9.76 13.38
C ASN A 96 16.34 10.28 12.86
N ASN A 97 15.36 9.45 12.52
CA ASN A 97 13.98 9.90 12.67
C ASN A 97 13.64 9.78 14.15
N SER A 98 13.25 10.90 14.77
CA SER A 98 12.69 10.93 16.12
C SER A 98 11.72 9.77 16.27
N VAL A 99 11.84 8.99 17.35
CA VAL A 99 10.97 7.84 17.64
C VAL A 99 9.47 8.23 17.52
N GLN A 100 9.16 9.51 17.72
CA GLN A 100 7.82 10.12 17.60
C GLN A 100 7.20 10.08 16.19
N ASP A 101 7.97 9.97 15.10
CA ASP A 101 7.42 10.03 13.74
C ASP A 101 7.21 8.64 13.09
N ARG A 102 7.60 7.56 13.79
CA ARG A 102 7.38 6.20 13.30
C ARG A 102 5.95 5.73 13.57
N PRO A 103 5.27 5.15 12.57
CA PRO A 103 3.95 4.54 12.79
C PRO A 103 4.01 3.38 13.80
N ILE A 104 5.14 2.66 13.85
CA ILE A 104 5.42 1.55 14.77
C ILE A 104 6.90 1.64 15.19
N GLU A 105 7.20 1.73 16.48
CA GLU A 105 8.58 1.95 16.97
C GLU A 105 9.58 0.82 16.66
N TRP A 106 9.08 -0.38 16.38
CA TRP A 106 9.85 -1.63 16.30
C TRP A 106 9.80 -2.29 14.91
N VAL A 107 9.26 -1.59 13.91
CA VAL A 107 9.24 -2.02 12.50
C VAL A 107 9.56 -0.83 11.62
N ASP A 108 10.42 -1.02 10.64
CA ASP A 108 10.58 -0.05 9.56
C ASP A 108 9.53 -0.33 8.47
N ILE A 109 8.75 0.69 8.12
CA ILE A 109 7.65 0.59 7.15
C ILE A 109 7.99 1.44 5.94
N TYR A 110 7.78 0.89 4.76
CA TYR A 110 7.97 1.56 3.47
C TYR A 110 6.76 1.32 2.59
N ILE A 111 6.39 2.31 1.77
CA ILE A 111 5.45 2.14 0.67
C ILE A 111 6.26 2.04 -0.61
N VAL A 112 6.12 0.94 -1.35
CA VAL A 112 6.73 0.80 -2.68
C VAL A 112 5.69 1.17 -3.74
N TYR A 113 5.89 2.30 -4.41
CA TYR A 113 5.04 2.74 -5.51
C TYR A 113 5.42 2.02 -6.81
N LEU A 114 4.44 1.37 -7.43
CA LEU A 114 4.61 0.49 -8.58
C LEU A 114 4.16 1.16 -9.89
N LYS A 115 4.16 0.39 -10.99
CA LYS A 115 3.43 0.76 -12.20
C LYS A 115 1.94 0.98 -11.89
N GLU A 116 1.37 2.08 -12.37
CA GLU A 116 -0.08 2.31 -12.37
C GLU A 116 -0.87 1.11 -12.90
N ILE A 117 -1.86 0.67 -12.13
CA ILE A 117 -2.79 -0.41 -12.51
C ILE A 117 -4.00 0.15 -13.27
N HIS A 118 -4.32 1.44 -13.09
CA HIS A 118 -5.45 2.14 -13.71
C HIS A 118 -5.02 3.46 -14.38
N PRO A 119 -4.02 3.47 -15.27
CA PRO A 119 -3.61 4.69 -15.92
C PRO A 119 -4.73 5.22 -16.83
N SER A 120 -4.86 6.55 -16.87
CA SER A 120 -5.90 7.28 -17.61
C SER A 120 -5.83 7.09 -19.12
N ASP A 121 -4.69 6.68 -19.64
CA ASP A 121 -4.42 6.41 -21.05
C ASP A 121 -4.29 4.92 -21.40
N GLU A 122 -4.51 4.01 -20.43
CA GLU A 122 -4.66 2.57 -20.70
C GLU A 122 -6.01 2.05 -20.13
N TRP A 123 -6.05 0.76 -19.78
CA TRP A 123 -7.25 0.11 -19.23
C TRP A 123 -7.32 0.24 -17.72
N TYR A 124 -8.54 0.37 -17.21
CA TYR A 124 -8.85 0.35 -15.79
C TYR A 124 -10.14 -0.46 -15.51
N ILE A 125 -10.27 -1.01 -14.30
CA ILE A 125 -11.50 -1.67 -13.82
C ILE A 125 -12.12 -0.77 -12.75
N GLY A 126 -13.09 0.04 -13.14
CA GLY A 126 -13.71 0.99 -12.20
C GLY A 126 -12.74 2.08 -11.77
N GLY A 127 -13.26 3.07 -11.06
CA GLY A 127 -12.50 4.26 -10.69
C GLY A 127 -13.42 5.47 -10.65
N ASP A 128 -13.25 6.28 -9.62
CA ASP A 128 -13.72 7.65 -9.60
C ASP A 128 -12.78 8.54 -10.44
N GLU A 129 -13.08 9.84 -10.56
CA GLU A 129 -12.19 10.79 -11.28
C GLU A 129 -10.76 10.77 -10.71
N ILE A 130 -10.61 10.49 -9.41
CA ILE A 130 -9.33 10.44 -8.68
C ILE A 130 -8.49 9.25 -9.16
N SER A 131 -9.11 8.08 -9.30
CA SER A 131 -8.45 6.84 -9.75
C SER A 131 -7.98 6.89 -11.20
N LEU A 132 -8.35 7.92 -11.97
CA LEU A 132 -8.02 8.11 -13.40
C LEU A 132 -7.22 9.39 -13.66
N CYS A 133 -6.59 9.98 -12.64
CA CYS A 133 -5.90 11.26 -12.80
C CYS A 133 -4.58 11.17 -13.57
N TYR A 134 -3.91 10.00 -13.57
CA TYR A 134 -2.55 9.88 -14.09
C TYR A 134 -2.44 9.02 -15.32
N ARG A 135 -1.74 9.53 -16.34
CA ARG A 135 -1.26 8.72 -17.47
C ARG A 135 -0.18 7.78 -16.99
N GLN A 136 0.02 6.67 -17.69
CA GLN A 136 1.09 5.73 -17.39
C GLN A 136 2.46 6.44 -17.51
N PRO A 137 3.28 6.48 -16.44
CA PRO A 137 4.63 7.01 -16.54
C PRO A 137 5.47 6.23 -17.56
N LYS A 138 6.24 6.95 -18.36
CA LYS A 138 7.23 6.45 -19.32
C LYS A 138 8.66 6.71 -18.86
N THR A 139 8.86 7.64 -17.92
CA THR A 139 10.17 7.91 -17.30
C THR A 139 10.09 7.86 -15.77
N MET A 140 11.26 7.75 -15.12
CA MET A 140 11.33 7.78 -13.66
C MET A 140 10.89 9.13 -13.10
N GLU A 141 11.14 10.22 -13.81
CA GLU A 141 10.75 11.58 -13.42
C GLU A 141 9.22 11.71 -13.38
N GLU A 142 8.53 11.18 -14.40
CA GLU A 142 7.06 11.14 -14.43
C GLU A 142 6.51 10.27 -13.29
N ARG A 143 7.10 9.09 -13.05
CA ARG A 143 6.68 8.19 -11.96
C ARG A 143 6.84 8.85 -10.60
N ARG A 144 7.95 9.56 -10.39
CA ARG A 144 8.24 10.29 -9.16
C ARG A 144 7.33 11.49 -8.96
N ALA A 145 6.92 12.17 -10.04
CA ALA A 145 5.98 13.28 -9.94
C ALA A 145 4.66 12.84 -9.30
N ILE A 146 4.16 11.64 -9.64
CA ILE A 146 2.94 11.09 -9.01
C ILE A 146 3.14 10.85 -7.52
N VAL A 147 4.28 10.27 -7.11
CA VAL A 147 4.59 10.06 -5.69
C VAL A 147 4.68 11.37 -4.93
N LYS A 148 5.23 12.42 -5.56
CA LYS A 148 5.26 13.76 -4.98
C LYS A 148 3.85 14.31 -4.77
N ASP A 149 2.99 14.20 -5.77
CA ASP A 149 1.59 14.63 -5.66
C ASP A 149 0.83 13.86 -4.56
N LEU A 150 1.06 12.54 -4.44
CA LEU A 150 0.49 11.71 -3.38
C LEU A 150 0.90 12.19 -1.98
N LYS A 151 2.16 12.59 -1.79
CA LYS A 151 2.64 13.15 -0.52
C LYS A 151 2.06 14.53 -0.23
N GLU A 152 1.92 15.38 -1.25
CA GLU A 152 1.26 16.68 -1.11
C GLU A 152 -0.21 16.53 -0.74
N TYR A 153 -0.88 15.49 -1.27
CA TYR A 153 -2.26 15.15 -0.93
C TYR A 153 -2.42 14.60 0.50
N ALA A 154 -1.47 13.77 0.96
CA ALA A 154 -1.48 13.16 2.28
C ALA A 154 -0.26 13.56 3.13
N PRO A 155 -0.12 14.84 3.53
CA PRO A 155 1.06 15.34 4.22
C PRO A 155 1.24 14.74 5.63
N PHE A 156 0.21 14.11 6.18
CA PHE A 156 0.25 13.39 7.47
C PHE A 156 0.79 11.96 7.34
N CYS A 157 0.96 11.44 6.11
CA CYS A 157 1.60 10.16 5.89
C CYS A 157 3.12 10.32 6.01
N THR A 158 3.69 9.93 7.14
CA THR A 158 5.13 10.00 7.40
C THR A 158 5.91 8.80 6.86
N ILE A 159 5.20 7.83 6.27
CA ILE A 159 5.81 6.59 5.75
C ILE A 159 6.67 6.93 4.51
N PRO A 160 7.96 6.57 4.50
CA PRO A 160 8.81 6.80 3.33
C PRO A 160 8.32 6.02 2.10
N PHE A 161 8.39 6.70 0.94
CA PHE A 161 8.12 6.09 -0.34
C PHE A 161 9.41 5.61 -1.00
N LEU A 162 9.35 4.39 -1.53
CA LEU A 162 10.28 3.84 -2.48
C LEU A 162 9.56 3.69 -3.81
N ILE A 163 10.27 3.80 -4.92
CA ILE A 163 9.67 3.80 -6.25
C ILE A 163 10.29 2.67 -7.06
N ASP A 164 9.45 1.77 -7.58
CA ASP A 164 9.90 0.71 -8.48
C ASP A 164 10.49 1.31 -9.76
N LYS A 165 11.48 0.65 -10.35
CA LYS A 165 12.13 1.12 -11.58
C LYS A 165 11.20 0.99 -12.78
N MET A 166 11.50 1.71 -13.85
CA MET A 166 10.68 1.66 -15.08
C MET A 166 10.58 0.26 -15.70
N ASP A 167 11.57 -0.59 -15.47
CA ASP A 167 11.56 -2.00 -15.88
C ASP A 167 10.78 -2.91 -14.90
N ASN A 168 10.24 -2.34 -13.83
CA ASN A 168 9.45 -2.97 -12.77
C ASN A 168 10.16 -4.17 -12.12
N ASN A 169 11.46 -4.00 -11.83
CA ASN A 169 12.30 -5.07 -11.29
C ASN A 169 11.77 -5.61 -9.95
N PHE A 170 11.22 -4.76 -9.08
CA PHE A 170 10.64 -5.18 -7.81
C PHE A 170 9.36 -5.97 -8.07
N ASN A 171 8.43 -5.42 -8.86
CA ASN A 171 7.18 -6.14 -9.13
C ASN A 171 7.40 -7.49 -9.84
N LYS A 172 8.42 -7.62 -10.69
CA LYS A 172 8.76 -8.90 -11.36
C LYS A 172 9.08 -10.03 -10.40
N VAL A 173 9.68 -9.72 -9.24
CA VAL A 173 10.14 -10.73 -8.28
C VAL A 173 9.28 -10.78 -7.02
N TYR A 174 8.41 -9.80 -6.83
CA TYR A 174 7.44 -9.75 -5.73
C TYR A 174 5.99 -9.98 -6.16
N ASP A 175 5.59 -9.90 -7.43
CA ASP A 175 4.17 -9.96 -7.87
C ASP A 175 3.26 -9.12 -6.95
N ALA A 176 3.66 -7.85 -6.78
CA ALA A 176 3.09 -6.92 -5.80
C ALA A 176 1.84 -6.19 -6.34
N VAL A 177 1.64 -6.20 -7.66
CA VAL A 177 0.45 -5.63 -8.32
C VAL A 177 -0.79 -6.48 -8.01
N PRO A 178 -1.98 -5.90 -7.78
CA PRO A 178 -2.29 -4.46 -7.82
C PRO A 178 -1.76 -3.72 -6.59
N GLU A 179 -1.86 -4.35 -5.43
CA GLU A 179 -1.29 -3.93 -4.16
C GLU A 179 -1.10 -5.19 -3.29
N ARG A 180 -0.09 -5.18 -2.41
CA ARG A 180 0.23 -6.34 -1.57
C ARG A 180 1.03 -5.95 -0.34
N LEU A 181 0.84 -6.68 0.75
CA LEU A 181 1.54 -6.48 2.02
C LEU A 181 2.60 -7.58 2.21
N TYR A 182 3.79 -7.18 2.69
CA TYR A 182 4.87 -8.10 3.02
C TYR A 182 5.45 -7.77 4.40
N VAL A 183 5.89 -8.79 5.12
CA VAL A 183 6.88 -8.61 6.21
C VAL A 183 8.13 -9.33 5.79
N LEU A 184 9.23 -8.59 5.75
CA LEU A 184 10.55 -9.12 5.42
C LEU A 184 11.44 -9.03 6.66
N GLU A 185 12.12 -10.11 6.99
CA GLU A 185 13.06 -10.20 8.11
C GLU A 185 14.22 -11.09 7.68
N ASP A 186 15.46 -10.65 7.94
CA ASP A 186 16.67 -11.37 7.56
C ASP A 186 16.66 -11.83 6.09
N LYS A 187 16.18 -10.95 5.21
CA LYS A 187 16.03 -11.20 3.77
C LYS A 187 15.15 -12.41 3.43
N LYS A 188 14.18 -12.71 4.29
CA LYS A 188 13.17 -13.75 4.08
C LYS A 188 11.76 -13.19 4.16
N PHE A 189 10.84 -13.80 3.43
CA PHE A 189 9.42 -13.54 3.60
C PHE A 189 8.95 -14.10 4.94
N LYS A 190 8.42 -13.27 5.84
CA LYS A 190 7.75 -13.72 7.08
C LYS A 190 6.25 -13.67 6.98
N TYR A 191 5.74 -12.74 6.19
CA TYR A 191 4.34 -12.61 5.88
C TYR A 191 4.21 -12.20 4.41
N ILE A 192 3.22 -12.81 3.75
CA ILE A 192 2.88 -12.56 2.35
C ILE A 192 1.36 -12.39 2.32
N GLY A 193 0.89 -11.16 2.18
CA GLY A 193 -0.54 -10.87 2.00
C GLY A 193 -1.03 -11.40 0.66
N GLY A 194 -2.35 -11.58 0.53
CA GLY A 194 -2.96 -11.88 -0.75
C GLY A 194 -2.93 -10.67 -1.70
N PRO A 195 -3.16 -10.88 -3.01
CA PRO A 195 -3.27 -9.77 -3.95
C PRO A 195 -4.51 -8.93 -3.65
N GLY A 196 -4.36 -7.60 -3.68
CA GLY A 196 -5.46 -6.66 -3.49
C GLY A 196 -6.52 -6.67 -4.60
N PRO A 197 -7.66 -6.00 -4.39
CA PRO A 197 -8.02 -5.39 -3.10
C PRO A 197 -8.41 -6.45 -2.05
N PHE A 198 -8.83 -7.65 -2.46
CA PHE A 198 -9.40 -8.66 -1.55
C PHE A 198 -8.40 -9.29 -0.57
N GLY A 199 -7.12 -9.38 -0.94
CA GLY A 199 -6.05 -9.93 -0.10
C GLY A 199 -5.23 -8.87 0.64
N PHE A 200 -5.50 -7.59 0.40
CA PHE A 200 -4.85 -6.49 1.10
C PHE A 200 -5.58 -6.22 2.42
N VAL A 201 -5.13 -6.87 3.50
CA VAL A 201 -5.79 -6.81 4.81
C VAL A 201 -4.80 -6.29 5.87
N PRO A 202 -4.74 -4.97 6.10
CA PRO A 202 -3.86 -4.38 7.12
C PRO A 202 -4.09 -4.92 8.53
N GLU A 203 -5.33 -5.31 8.84
CA GLU A 203 -5.67 -5.89 10.14
C GLU A 203 -5.02 -7.26 10.36
N GLU A 204 -4.94 -8.10 9.31
CA GLU A 204 -4.25 -9.39 9.37
C GLU A 204 -2.76 -9.19 9.60
N LEU A 205 -2.16 -8.24 8.86
CA LEU A 205 -0.77 -7.84 9.06
C LEU A 205 -0.52 -7.37 10.51
N ARG A 206 -1.41 -6.52 11.05
CA ARG A 206 -1.31 -6.05 12.44
C ARG A 206 -1.34 -7.20 13.43
N GLN A 207 -2.25 -8.16 13.24
CA GLN A 207 -2.35 -9.35 14.09
C GLN A 207 -1.10 -10.21 14.01
N PHE A 208 -0.58 -10.44 12.80
CA PHE A 208 0.68 -11.16 12.57
C PHE A 208 1.84 -10.51 13.33
N LEU A 209 2.04 -9.21 13.14
CA LEU A 209 3.11 -8.45 13.77
C LEU A 209 2.99 -8.44 15.30
N THR A 210 1.77 -8.23 15.82
CA THR A 210 1.51 -8.23 17.26
C THR A 210 1.80 -9.60 17.88
N LYS A 211 1.27 -10.68 17.29
CA LYS A 211 1.46 -12.04 17.79
C LYS A 211 2.95 -12.44 17.81
N ARG A 212 3.71 -12.07 16.78
CA ARG A 212 5.11 -12.48 16.62
C ARG A 212 6.07 -11.64 17.46
N TYR A 213 5.88 -10.32 17.51
CA TYR A 213 6.89 -9.39 18.04
C TYR A 213 6.46 -8.67 19.32
N LYS A 214 5.14 -8.59 19.60
CA LYS A 214 4.59 -7.92 20.79
C LYS A 214 3.42 -8.73 21.41
N PRO A 215 3.61 -10.02 21.74
CA PRO A 215 2.51 -10.87 22.20
C PRO A 215 1.84 -10.34 23.48
N HIS A 216 2.60 -9.66 24.37
CA HIS A 216 2.07 -9.04 25.58
C HIS A 216 0.98 -7.97 25.32
N LEU A 217 0.92 -7.38 24.12
CA LEU A 217 -0.16 -6.44 23.75
C LEU A 217 -1.51 -7.15 23.54
N LEU A 218 -1.51 -8.45 23.24
CA LEU A 218 -2.73 -9.27 23.16
C LEU A 218 -3.31 -9.51 24.56
N ASP A 219 -2.45 -9.70 25.56
CA ASP A 219 -2.83 -9.94 26.94
C ASP A 219 -3.47 -8.70 27.59
N ILE A 220 -2.95 -7.51 27.29
CA ILE A 220 -3.53 -6.24 27.78
C ILE A 220 -4.92 -6.02 27.20
N LYS A 221 -5.12 -6.35 25.91
CA LYS A 221 -6.43 -6.19 25.25
C LYS A 221 -7.47 -7.17 25.81
N SER A 222 -7.06 -8.40 26.15
CA SER A 222 -7.96 -9.37 26.77
C SER A 222 -8.38 -8.92 28.18
N GLN A 223 -7.45 -8.39 28.99
CA GLN A 223 -7.72 -7.84 30.32
C GLN A 223 -8.65 -6.62 30.30
N LEU A 224 -8.50 -5.72 29.32
CA LEU A 224 -9.37 -4.54 29.14
C LEU A 224 -10.77 -4.88 28.59
N SER A 225 -10.94 -6.08 28.01
CA SER A 225 -12.23 -6.54 27.47
C SER A 225 -13.09 -7.31 28.47
N ILE A 226 -12.58 -7.57 29.68
CA ILE A 226 -13.37 -8.14 30.78
C ILE A 226 -14.19 -6.99 31.39
N PRO A 227 -15.53 -6.99 31.30
CA PRO A 227 -16.33 -5.98 32.00
C PRO A 227 -16.07 -6.12 33.50
N PRO A 228 -16.01 -5.01 34.27
CA PRO A 228 -15.80 -5.09 35.71
C PRO A 228 -16.89 -5.99 36.30
N SER A 229 -16.46 -7.01 37.05
CA SER A 229 -17.34 -7.88 37.82
C SER A 229 -18.22 -6.99 38.72
N GLN A 230 -19.53 -7.05 38.52
CA GLN A 230 -20.51 -6.42 39.40
C GLN A 230 -20.50 -7.09 40.78
#